data_AF-A0A6B8KGN0-F1
#
_entry.id   AF-A0A6B8KGN0-F1
#
_cell.length_a   1.000
_cell.length_b   1.000
_cell.length_c   1.000
_cell.angle_alpha   90.00
_cell.angle_beta   90.00
_cell.angle_gamma   90.00
#
_symmetry.space_group_name_H-M   'P 1'
#
loop_
_entity.id
_entity.type
_entity.pdbx_description
1 polymer ?
#
loop_
_entity_poly.entity_id
_entity_poly.type
_entity_poly.pdbx_seq_one_letter_code
_entity_poly.pdbx_strand_id
1 'polypeptide(L)' 'MEKRSVNLWLAALIGLFCCYYLWSFFVSSRYQALCNMTYWFATPAQVESCKEIKSELDNR' A
#
# COMPACT_ATOMS: atom_id res chain seq x y z
N MET A 1 30.36 -9.28 19.65
CA MET A 1 29.66 -9.58 18.39
C MET A 1 28.14 -9.35 18.48
N GLU A 2 27.53 -9.46 19.66
CA GLU A 2 26.07 -9.33 19.88
C GLU A 2 25.45 -7.98 19.44
N LYS A 3 26.07 -6.84 19.78
CA LYS A 3 25.57 -5.49 19.40
C LYS A 3 25.46 -5.27 17.88
N ARG A 4 26.33 -5.89 17.08
CA ARG A 4 26.31 -5.75 15.61
C ARG A 4 25.14 -6.50 14.98
N SER A 5 24.76 -7.65 15.53
CA SER A 5 23.57 -8.40 15.15
C SER A 5 22.30 -7.60 15.42
N VAL A 6 22.16 -7.04 16.64
CA VAL A 6 20.99 -6.24 17.04
C VAL A 6 20.79 -5.04 16.13
N ASN A 7 21.87 -4.33 15.76
CA ASN A 7 21.78 -3.18 14.85
C ASN A 7 21.33 -3.58 13.43
N LEU A 8 21.72 -4.75 12.94
CA LEU A 8 21.29 -5.25 11.63
C LEU A 8 19.80 -5.62 11.64
N TRP A 9 19.32 -6.24 12.72
CA TRP A 9 17.90 -6.53 12.90
C TRP A 9 17.05 -5.26 12.99
N LEU A 10 17.53 -4.25 13.73
CA LEU A 10 16.88 -2.94 13.79
C LEU A 10 16.81 -2.27 12.40
N ALA A 11 17.91 -2.27 11.66
CA ALA A 11 17.94 -1.72 10.30
C ALA A 11 16.96 -2.46 9.37
N ALA A 12 16.87 -3.79 9.47
CA ALA A 12 15.93 -4.59 8.70
C ALA A 12 14.47 -4.29 9.06
N LEU A 13 14.14 -4.14 10.35
CA LEU A 13 12.80 -3.77 10.81
C LEU A 13 12.40 -2.37 10.34
N ILE A 14 13.31 -1.40 10.43
CA ILE A 14 13.07 -0.05 9.93
C ILE A 14 12.87 -0.06 8.42
N GLY A 15 13.70 -0.79 7.67
CA GLY A 15 13.56 -0.94 6.23
C GLY A 15 12.20 -1.55 5.85
N LEU A 16 11.80 -2.63 6.53
CA LEU A 16 10.51 -3.28 6.31
C LEU A 16 9.34 -2.32 6.59
N PHE A 17 9.42 -1.56 7.68
CA PHE A 17 8.40 -0.58 8.05
C PHE A 17 8.29 0.55 7.01
N CYS A 18 9.42 1.11 6.56
CA CYS A 18 9.45 2.13 5.52
C CYS A 18 8.87 1.61 4.19
N CYS A 19 9.25 0.40 3.78
CA CYS A 19 8.71 -0.23 2.57
C CYS A 19 7.20 -0.42 2.67
N TYR A 20 6.70 -0.91 3.80
CA TYR A 20 5.27 -1.09 4.04
C TYR A 20 4.52 0.24 4.02
N TYR A 21 5.08 1.27 4.64
CA TYR A 21 4.49 2.61 4.67
C TYR A 21 4.40 3.22 3.27
N LEU A 22 5.48 3.15 2.49
CA LEU A 22 5.48 3.62 1.10
C LEU A 22 4.46 2.84 0.26
N TRP A 23 4.44 1.52 0.36
CA TRP A 23 3.45 0.69 -0.34
C TRP A 23 2.01 1.07 0.03
N SER A 24 1.73 1.22 1.33
CA SER A 24 0.42 1.64 1.85
C SER A 24 0.00 3.01 1.33
N PHE A 25 0.94 3.96 1.23
CA PHE A 25 0.71 5.28 0.68
C PHE A 25 0.40 5.23 -0.82
N PHE A 26 1.18 4.50 -1.62
CA PHE A 26 0.94 4.34 -3.06
C PHE A 26 -0.40 3.67 -3.35
N VAL A 27 -0.71 2.61 -2.60
CA VAL A 27 -2.00 1.92 -2.70
C VAL A 27 -3.13 2.88 -2.35
N SER A 28 -3.10 3.53 -1.18
CA SER A 28 -4.15 4.46 -0.79
C SER A 28 -4.30 5.63 -1.75
N SER A 29 -3.20 6.23 -2.20
CA SER A 29 -3.21 7.33 -3.18
C SER A 29 -3.87 6.92 -4.50
N ARG A 30 -3.58 5.71 -4.99
CA ARG A 30 -4.19 5.18 -6.21
C ARG A 30 -5.71 4.97 -6.03
N TYR A 31 -6.14 4.38 -4.92
CA TYR A 31 -7.56 4.17 -4.65
C TYR A 31 -8.31 5.48 -4.40
N GLN A 32 -7.65 6.47 -3.78
CA GLN A 32 -8.19 7.80 -3.59
C GLN A 32 -8.28 8.59 -4.91
N ALA A 33 -7.28 8.48 -5.78
CA ALA A 33 -7.28 9.16 -7.07
C ALA A 33 -8.31 8.58 -8.05
N LEU A 34 -8.49 7.25 -8.07
CA LEU A 34 -9.44 6.61 -8.98
C LEU A 34 -10.88 6.69 -8.46
N CYS A 35 -11.08 6.53 -7.15
CA CYS A 35 -12.42 6.29 -6.60
C CYS A 35 -12.74 7.12 -5.34
N ASN A 36 -11.87 8.07 -4.95
CA ASN A 36 -12.00 8.90 -3.75
C ASN A 36 -12.27 8.09 -2.46
N MET A 37 -11.69 6.90 -2.38
CA MET A 37 -11.87 5.97 -1.26
C MET A 37 -10.55 5.60 -0.60
N THR A 38 -10.59 5.43 0.72
CA THR A 38 -9.43 5.00 1.50
C THR A 38 -9.35 3.47 1.51
N TYR A 39 -8.32 2.90 0.89
CA TYR A 39 -8.14 1.45 0.74
C TYR A 39 -8.29 0.65 2.05
N TRP A 40 -7.78 1.18 3.16
CA TRP A 40 -7.84 0.53 4.49
C TRP A 40 -9.22 0.49 5.13
N PHE A 41 -10.14 1.35 4.69
CA PHE A 41 -11.51 1.43 5.19
C PHE A 41 -12.53 1.02 4.11
N ALA A 42 -12.06 0.68 2.91
CA ALA A 42 -12.92 0.30 1.81
C ALA A 42 -13.47 -1.11 2.03
N THR A 43 -14.77 -1.27 1.83
CA THR A 43 -15.41 -2.59 1.79
C THR A 43 -14.97 -3.34 0.53
N PRO A 44 -14.95 -4.69 0.52
CA PRO A 44 -14.51 -5.47 -0.65
C PRO A 44 -15.30 -5.13 -1.92
N ALA A 45 -16.60 -4.85 -1.79
CA ALA A 45 -17.46 -4.41 -2.89
C ALA A 45 -17.04 -3.04 -3.48
N GLN A 46 -16.55 -2.12 -2.65
CA GLN A 46 -16.01 -0.82 -3.07
C GLN A 46 -14.66 -0.95 -3.78
N VAL A 47 -13.85 -1.93 -3.40
CA VAL A 47 -12.58 -2.22 -4.07
C VAL A 47 -12.81 -2.86 -5.44
N GLU A 48 -13.83 -3.72 -5.55
CA GLU A 48 -14.20 -4.41 -6.79
C GLU A 48 -14.80 -3.45 -7.82
N SER A 49 -15.76 -2.60 -7.43
CA SER A 49 -16.28 -1.56 -8.32
C SER A 49 -15.19 -0.58 -8.80
N CYS A 50 -14.23 -0.26 -7.93
CA CYS A 50 -13.08 0.56 -8.31
C CYS A 50 -12.14 -0.14 -9.31
N LYS A 51 -12.02 -1.47 -9.25
CA LYS A 51 -11.26 -2.25 -10.24
C LYS A 51 -11.98 -2.32 -11.58
N GLU A 52 -13.31 -2.40 -11.59
CA GLU A 52 -14.12 -2.35 -12.82
C GLU A 52 -13.95 -1.01 -13.53
N ILE A 53 -14.07 0.11 -12.82
CA ILE A 53 -13.85 1.47 -13.37
C ILE A 53 -12.43 1.62 -13.94
N LYS A 54 -11.43 1.07 -13.24
CA LYS A 54 -10.05 1.04 -13.75
C LYS A 54 -9.94 0.22 -15.05
N SER A 55 -10.59 -0.94 -15.12
CA SER A 55 -10.55 -1.81 -16.30
C SER A 55 -11.23 -1.18 -17.51
N GLU A 56 -12.29 -0.38 -17.30
CA GLU A 56 -12.92 0.40 -18.36
C GLU A 56 -12.05 1.55 -18.87
N LEU A 57 -11.25 2.16 -17.98
CA LEU A 57 -10.34 3.26 -18.34
C LEU A 57 -9.06 2.77 -19.02
N ASP A 58 -8.56 1.58 -18.68
CA ASP A 58 -7.35 0.96 -19.25
C ASP A 58 -7.60 0.32 -20.63
N ASN A 59 -8.86 -0.01 -20.95
CA ASN A 59 -9.28 -0.55 -22.25
C ASN A 59 -9.60 0.53 -23.31
N ARG A 60 -9.41 1.81 -23.00
CA ARG A 60 -9.70 2.91 -23.94
C ARG A 60 -8.42 3.42 -24.62
#